data_AF-A0A507SQZ7-F1
#
_entry.id   AF-A0A507SQZ7-F1
#
_cell.length_a   1.000
_cell.length_b   1.000
_cell.length_c   1.000
_cell.angle_alpha   90.00
_cell.angle_beta   90.00
_cell.angle_gamma   90.00
#
_symmetry.space_group_name_H-M   'P 1'
#
loop_
_entity.id
_entity.type
_entity.pdbx_description
1 polymer ?
#
loop_
_entity_poly.entity_id
_entity_poly.type
_entity_poly.pdbx_seq_one_letter_code
_entity_poly.pdbx_strand_id
1 'polypeptide(L)'
;MATWIILIVVVALLVIFFVYSFIKERIKKKKRRIKQMEFMNKADEVKKMTIIELSLLLKKNEELLNNFVPSVGEYKMKEVVQSARQYLLDKHNQPDFKEYIINNVEQKELYKYFALLKDERCTLWKSFTEVYKYIDEQIHLIDEKLDEKLFIEAQKNIEEFYADKMKRH
;
A
#
# COMPACT_ATOMS: atom_id res chain seq x y z
N MET A 1 12.03 28.75 -61.21
CA MET A 1 11.82 27.28 -61.19
C MET A 1 12.43 26.66 -59.95
N ALA A 2 13.74 26.81 -59.69
CA ALA A 2 14.42 26.20 -58.52
C ALA A 2 13.87 26.64 -57.14
N THR A 3 13.47 27.90 -56.98
CA THR A 3 12.91 28.45 -55.73
C THR A 3 11.59 27.80 -55.31
N TRP A 4 10.71 27.50 -56.27
CA TRP A 4 9.44 26.82 -56.00
C TRP A 4 9.63 25.35 -55.59
N ILE A 5 10.64 24.68 -56.15
CA ILE A 5 10.97 23.29 -55.80
C ILE A 5 11.44 23.21 -54.34
N ILE A 6 12.30 24.13 -53.90
CA ILE A 6 12.78 24.18 -52.52
C ILE A 6 11.61 24.39 -51.55
N LEU A 7 10.67 25.29 -51.88
CA LEU A 7 9.51 25.56 -51.03
C LEU A 7 8.61 24.34 -50.87
N ILE A 8 8.38 23.59 -51.96
CA ILE A 8 7.59 22.34 -51.92
C ILE A 8 8.25 21.29 -51.03
N VAL A 9 9.57 21.14 -51.12
CA VAL A 9 10.33 20.18 -50.30
C VAL A 9 10.25 20.54 -48.81
N VAL A 10 10.39 21.83 -48.47
CA VAL A 10 10.27 22.29 -47.08
C VAL A 10 8.87 22.04 -46.54
N VAL A 11 7.82 22.33 -47.32
CA VAL A 11 6.44 22.05 -46.92
C VAL A 11 6.19 20.55 -46.74
N ALA A 12 6.70 19.70 -47.63
CA ALA A 12 6.59 18.24 -47.51
C ALA A 12 7.26 17.71 -46.23
N LEU A 13 8.44 18.22 -45.89
CA LEU A 13 9.14 17.85 -44.65
C LEU A 13 8.36 18.27 -43.40
N LEU A 14 7.74 19.47 -43.42
CA LEU A 14 6.89 19.92 -42.32
C LEU A 14 5.67 19.01 -42.16
N VAL A 15 4.99 18.65 -43.25
CA VAL A 15 3.84 17.73 -43.20
C VAL A 15 4.23 16.38 -42.60
N ILE A 16 5.35 15.80 -43.05
CA ILE A 16 5.86 14.53 -42.50
C ILE A 16 6.16 14.67 -41.00
N PHE A 17 6.79 15.78 -40.58
CA PHE A 17 7.09 16.04 -39.18
C PHE A 17 5.84 16.14 -38.32
N PHE A 18 4.82 16.88 -38.78
CA PHE A 18 3.55 17.02 -38.05
C PHE A 18 2.81 15.68 -37.94
N VAL A 19 2.74 14.91 -39.02
CA VAL A 19 2.11 13.57 -39.02
C VAL A 19 2.84 12.63 -38.06
N TYR A 20 4.18 12.59 -38.10
CA TYR A 20 4.98 11.78 -37.20
C TYR A 20 4.78 12.19 -35.73
N SER A 21 4.81 13.49 -35.43
CA SER A 21 4.61 14.03 -34.09
C SER A 21 3.24 13.63 -33.53
N PHE A 22 2.18 13.77 -34.34
CA PHE A 22 0.82 13.41 -33.93
C PHE A 22 0.68 11.92 -33.62
N ILE A 23 1.26 11.04 -34.45
CA ILE A 23 1.25 9.59 -34.21
C ILE A 23 2.02 9.25 -32.92
N LYS A 24 3.22 9.82 -32.75
CA LYS A 24 4.06 9.62 -31.57
C LYS A 24 3.34 10.07 -30.29
N GLU A 25 2.67 11.21 -30.35
CA GLU A 25 1.91 11.74 -29.22
C GLU A 25 0.71 10.87 -28.85
N ARG A 26 -0.04 10.35 -29.83
CA ARG A 26 -1.12 9.39 -29.58
C ARG A 26 -0.62 8.11 -28.90
N ILE A 27 0.51 7.55 -29.37
CA ILE A 27 1.11 6.36 -28.76
C ILE A 27 1.58 6.66 -27.33
N LYS A 28 2.24 7.81 -27.12
CA LYS A 28 2.69 8.24 -25.79
C LYS A 28 1.52 8.43 -24.83
N LYS A 29 0.41 9.02 -25.29
CA LYS A 29 -0.82 9.18 -24.50
C LYS A 29 -1.44 7.85 -24.13
N LYS A 30 -1.51 6.89 -25.06
CA LYS A 30 -2.00 5.53 -24.79
C LYS A 30 -1.13 4.82 -23.73
N LYS A 31 0.21 4.88 -23.89
CA LYS A 31 1.14 4.29 -22.90
C LYS A 31 1.01 4.93 -21.53
N ARG A 32 0.87 6.25 -21.44
CA ARG A 32 0.64 6.96 -20.17
C ARG A 32 -0.63 6.50 -19.47
N ARG A 33 -1.73 6.35 -20.21
CA ARG A 33 -3.01 5.85 -19.67
C ARG A 33 -2.89 4.43 -19.13
N ILE A 34 -2.21 3.54 -19.86
CA ILE A 34 -1.97 2.17 -19.41
C ILE A 34 -1.18 2.16 -18.10
N LYS A 35 -0.05 2.88 -18.06
CA LYS A 35 0.75 3.01 -16.83
C LYS A 35 -0.03 3.60 -15.66
N GLN A 36 -0.91 4.55 -15.92
CA GLN A 36 -1.77 5.13 -14.89
C GLN A 36 -2.76 4.11 -14.35
N MET A 37 -3.40 3.32 -15.23
CA MET A 37 -4.30 2.24 -14.79
C MET A 37 -3.57 1.15 -14.02
N GLU A 38 -2.37 0.75 -14.47
CA GLU A 38 -1.52 -0.21 -13.76
C GLU A 38 -1.15 0.31 -12.36
N PHE A 39 -0.76 1.58 -12.26
CA PHE A 39 -0.46 2.22 -10.98
C PHE A 39 -1.69 2.25 -10.06
N MET A 40 -2.87 2.62 -10.58
CA MET A 40 -4.10 2.66 -9.79
C MET A 40 -4.50 1.27 -9.28
N ASN A 41 -4.40 0.25 -10.14
CA ASN A 41 -4.72 -1.13 -9.76
C ASN A 41 -3.75 -1.62 -8.67
N LYS A 42 -2.45 -1.36 -8.83
CA LYS A 42 -1.46 -1.77 -7.82
C LYS A 42 -1.61 -0.99 -6.52
N ALA A 43 -1.95 0.30 -6.60
CA ALA A 43 -2.23 1.11 -5.43
C ALA A 43 -3.43 0.59 -4.65
N ASP A 44 -4.51 0.19 -5.35
CA ASP A 44 -5.68 -0.41 -4.71
C ASP A 44 -5.35 -1.76 -4.06
N GLU A 45 -4.60 -2.62 -4.74
CA GLU A 45 -4.15 -3.91 -4.19
C GLU A 45 -3.32 -3.72 -2.91
N VAL A 46 -2.31 -2.83 -2.94
CA VAL A 46 -1.46 -2.54 -1.78
C VAL A 46 -2.27 -1.89 -0.66
N LYS A 47 -3.23 -1.02 -0.99
CA LYS A 47 -4.16 -0.42 -0.03
C LYS A 47 -4.98 -1.50 0.68
N LYS A 48 -5.66 -2.37 -0.07
CA LYS A 48 -6.46 -3.49 0.47
C LYS A 48 -5.62 -4.38 1.36
N MET A 49 -4.46 -4.82 0.88
CA MET A 49 -3.53 -5.65 1.64
C MET A 49 -3.15 -4.99 2.97
N THR A 50 -2.81 -3.69 2.94
CA THR A 50 -2.46 -2.92 4.14
C THR A 50 -3.63 -2.86 5.12
N ILE A 51 -4.87 -2.63 4.65
CA ILE A 51 -6.05 -2.57 5.52
C ILE A 51 -6.30 -3.92 6.19
N ILE A 52 -6.22 -5.02 5.44
CA ILE A 52 -6.41 -6.37 5.97
C ILE A 52 -5.32 -6.69 7.00
N GLU A 53 -4.06 -6.43 6.68
CA GLU A 53 -2.93 -6.63 7.60
C GLU A 53 -3.10 -5.81 8.89
N LEU A 54 -3.51 -4.53 8.79
CA LEU A 54 -3.76 -3.69 9.95
C LEU A 54 -4.91 -4.22 10.81
N SER A 55 -6.01 -4.66 10.20
CA SER A 55 -7.14 -5.25 10.93
C SER A 55 -6.72 -6.50 11.70
N LEU A 56 -6.00 -7.41 11.03
CA LEU A 56 -5.48 -8.63 11.65
C LEU A 56 -4.46 -8.32 12.74
N LEU A 57 -3.57 -7.35 12.52
CA LEU A 57 -2.58 -6.91 13.52
C LEU A 57 -3.25 -6.35 14.77
N LEU A 58 -4.27 -5.49 14.60
CA LEU A 58 -5.03 -4.92 15.72
C LEU A 58 -5.72 -6.01 16.53
N LYS A 59 -6.41 -6.94 15.86
CA LYS A 59 -7.08 -8.07 16.49
C LYS A 59 -6.09 -8.96 17.24
N LYS A 60 -4.99 -9.34 16.59
CA LYS A 60 -3.96 -10.20 17.19
C LYS A 60 -3.31 -9.55 18.40
N ASN A 61 -2.99 -8.27 18.31
CA ASN A 61 -2.39 -7.53 19.41
C ASN A 61 -3.37 -7.40 20.59
N GLU A 62 -4.66 -7.19 20.33
CA GLU A 62 -5.67 -7.18 21.38
C GLU A 62 -5.82 -8.55 22.07
N GLU A 63 -5.86 -9.64 21.30
CA GLU A 63 -5.87 -11.00 21.84
C GLU A 63 -4.66 -11.26 22.75
N LEU A 64 -3.46 -10.86 22.31
CA LEU A 64 -2.23 -11.04 23.09
C LEU A 64 -2.21 -10.19 24.37
N LEU A 65 -2.71 -8.95 24.31
CA LEU A 65 -2.79 -8.07 25.48
C LEU A 65 -3.83 -8.54 26.49
N ASN A 66 -4.98 -9.05 26.04
CA ASN A 66 -6.04 -9.54 26.92
C ASN A 66 -5.65 -10.84 27.63
N ASN A 67 -4.86 -11.70 26.96
CA ASN A 67 -4.38 -12.97 27.51
C ASN A 67 -3.03 -12.84 28.26
N PHE A 68 -2.48 -11.62 28.37
CA PHE A 68 -1.22 -11.40 29.07
C PHE A 68 -1.42 -11.52 30.59
N VAL A 69 -0.92 -12.62 31.16
CA VAL A 69 -0.86 -12.82 32.61
C VAL A 69 0.56 -12.47 33.12
N PRO A 70 0.71 -11.44 33.97
CA PRO A 70 2.01 -11.11 34.56
C PRO A 70 2.62 -12.31 35.29
N SER A 71 3.91 -12.58 35.04
CA SER A 71 4.71 -13.62 35.71
C SER A 71 4.38 -15.09 35.42
N VAL A 72 3.40 -15.39 34.56
CA VAL A 72 3.04 -16.78 34.16
C VAL A 72 2.91 -16.95 32.64
N GLY A 73 2.69 -15.86 31.88
CA GLY A 73 2.55 -15.94 30.42
C GLY A 73 3.84 -16.32 29.69
N GLU A 74 3.71 -17.11 28.63
CA GLU A 74 4.80 -17.53 27.74
C GLU A 74 5.57 -16.36 27.09
N TYR A 75 5.00 -15.15 27.05
CA TYR A 75 5.56 -13.99 26.38
C TYR A 75 5.66 -12.79 27.30
N LYS A 76 6.73 -11.99 27.19
CA LYS A 76 6.86 -10.73 27.94
C LYS A 76 6.08 -9.62 27.22
N MET A 77 5.36 -8.78 27.96
CA MET A 77 4.60 -7.64 27.42
C MET A 77 5.43 -6.77 26.46
N LYS A 78 6.73 -6.59 26.76
CA LYS A 78 7.68 -5.86 25.93
C LYS A 78 7.83 -6.49 24.54
N GLU A 79 7.83 -7.81 24.43
CA GLU A 79 8.00 -8.54 23.17
C GLU A 79 6.75 -8.40 22.28
N VAL A 80 5.55 -8.47 22.86
CA VAL A 80 4.29 -8.24 22.14
C VAL A 80 4.24 -6.82 21.57
N VAL A 81 4.55 -5.82 22.41
CA VAL A 81 4.54 -4.40 22.03
C VAL A 81 5.60 -4.10 20.97
N GLN A 82 6.79 -4.66 21.12
CA GLN A 82 7.90 -4.43 20.19
C GLN A 82 7.68 -5.14 18.85
N SER A 83 7.05 -6.31 18.85
CA SER A 83 6.77 -7.07 17.62
C SER A 83 5.79 -6.33 16.71
N ALA A 84 4.67 -5.84 17.26
CA ALA A 84 3.67 -5.10 16.48
C ALA A 84 4.28 -3.83 15.85
N ARG A 85 5.09 -3.10 16.61
CA ARG A 85 5.80 -1.91 16.10
C ARG A 85 6.82 -2.27 15.02
N GLN A 86 7.56 -3.35 15.21
CA GLN A 86 8.55 -3.80 14.24
C GLN A 86 7.90 -4.19 12.91
N TYR A 87 6.75 -4.86 12.95
CA TYR A 87 5.98 -5.18 11.74
C TYR A 87 5.64 -3.92 10.93
N LEU A 88 5.12 -2.89 11.60
CA LEU A 88 4.78 -1.62 10.97
C LEU A 88 6.01 -0.89 10.42
N LEU A 89 7.16 -0.97 11.10
CA LEU A 89 8.42 -0.42 10.60
C LEU A 89 8.93 -1.17 9.37
N ASP A 90 8.85 -2.49 9.37
CA ASP A 90 9.25 -3.33 8.24
C ASP A 90 8.36 -3.03 7.04
N LYS A 91 7.04 -2.96 7.23
CA LYS A 91 6.07 -2.57 6.19
C LYS A 91 6.34 -1.16 5.65
N HIS A 92 6.56 -0.17 6.52
CA HIS A 92 6.89 1.20 6.13
C HIS A 92 8.12 1.28 5.22
N ASN A 93 9.07 0.35 5.39
CA ASN A 93 10.30 0.33 4.61
C ASN A 93 10.17 -0.38 3.26
N GLN A 94 9.09 -1.12 3.02
CA GLN A 94 8.86 -1.83 1.77
C GLN A 94 8.74 -0.86 0.58
N PRO A 95 9.36 -1.17 -0.58
CA PRO A 95 9.30 -0.32 -1.77
C PRO A 95 7.87 -0.01 -2.21
N ASP A 96 7.03 -1.04 -2.28
CA ASP A 96 5.62 -0.91 -2.71
C ASP A 96 4.84 -0.01 -1.77
N PHE A 97 5.04 -0.15 -0.45
CA PHE A 97 4.36 0.70 0.52
C PHE A 97 4.76 2.18 0.35
N LYS A 98 6.06 2.45 0.12
CA LYS A 98 6.54 3.81 -0.13
C LYS A 98 5.95 4.41 -1.41
N GLU A 99 5.95 3.63 -2.49
CA GLU A 99 5.47 4.08 -3.80
C GLU A 99 3.96 4.30 -3.83
N TYR A 100 3.19 3.33 -3.32
CA TYR A 100 1.74 3.30 -3.51
C TYR A 100 0.93 3.86 -2.35
N ILE A 101 1.49 3.96 -1.13
CA ILE A 101 0.81 4.52 0.04
C ILE A 101 1.42 5.87 0.44
N ILE A 102 2.73 5.93 0.73
CA ILE A 102 3.36 7.15 1.27
C ILE A 102 3.38 8.27 0.22
N ASN A 103 3.81 7.97 -1.00
CA ASN A 103 3.93 8.95 -2.07
C ASN A 103 2.60 9.24 -2.78
N ASN A 104 1.55 8.46 -2.47
CA ASN A 104 0.25 8.59 -3.12
C ASN A 104 -0.67 9.52 -2.32
N VAL A 105 -1.04 10.66 -2.92
CA VAL A 105 -1.93 11.65 -2.31
C VAL A 105 -3.31 11.08 -1.97
N GLU A 106 -3.80 10.13 -2.76
CA GLU A 106 -5.10 9.49 -2.56
C GLU A 106 -5.12 8.59 -1.31
N GLN A 107 -3.96 8.12 -0.86
CA GLN A 107 -3.82 7.23 0.30
C GLN A 107 -3.37 7.96 1.57
N LYS A 108 -3.41 9.30 1.58
CA LYS A 108 -3.00 10.12 2.73
C LYS A 108 -3.72 9.75 4.03
N GLU A 109 -5.00 9.42 3.93
CA GLU A 109 -5.80 9.07 5.10
C GLU A 109 -5.38 7.72 5.69
N LEU A 110 -5.21 6.70 4.85
CA LEU A 110 -4.64 5.41 5.26
C LEU A 110 -3.26 5.60 5.89
N TYR A 111 -2.39 6.39 5.25
CA TYR A 111 -1.06 6.66 5.77
C TYR A 111 -1.09 7.38 7.13
N LYS A 112 -2.00 8.34 7.33
CA LYS A 112 -2.19 9.04 8.60
C LYS A 112 -2.46 8.05 9.74
N TYR A 113 -3.42 7.15 9.56
CA TYR A 113 -3.78 6.17 10.60
C TYR A 113 -2.70 5.10 10.78
N PHE A 114 -2.06 4.67 9.69
CA PHE A 114 -0.90 3.78 9.77
C PHE A 114 0.26 4.41 10.56
N ALA A 115 0.58 5.67 10.30
CA ALA A 115 1.65 6.40 10.99
C ALA A 115 1.35 6.53 12.49
N LEU A 116 0.09 6.82 12.84
CA LEU A 116 -0.35 6.87 14.24
C LEU A 116 -0.11 5.53 14.96
N LEU A 117 -0.49 4.41 14.34
CA LEU A 117 -0.23 3.08 14.91
C LEU A 117 1.27 2.78 15.04
N LYS A 118 2.08 3.15 14.04
CA LYS A 118 3.54 2.92 14.03
C LYS A 118 4.27 3.70 15.13
N ASP A 119 3.85 4.93 15.37
CA ASP A 119 4.54 5.86 16.27
C ASP A 119 4.13 5.67 17.73
N GLU A 120 2.88 5.26 17.96
CA GLU A 120 2.33 5.06 19.30
C GLU A 120 2.49 3.63 19.81
N ARG A 121 2.55 3.48 21.13
CA ARG A 121 2.63 2.14 21.76
C ARG A 121 1.34 1.38 21.56
N CYS A 122 1.43 0.09 21.22
CA CYS A 122 0.26 -0.72 20.92
C CYS A 122 -0.71 -0.93 22.10
N THR A 123 -0.25 -0.70 23.34
CA THR A 123 -1.10 -0.67 24.53
C THR A 123 -2.11 0.47 24.51
N LEU A 124 -1.81 1.56 23.80
CA LEU A 124 -2.67 2.74 23.68
C LEU A 124 -3.63 2.66 22.50
N TRP A 125 -3.43 1.71 21.58
CA TRP A 125 -4.22 1.64 20.34
C TRP A 125 -5.72 1.53 20.60
N LYS A 126 -6.14 0.86 21.68
CA LYS A 126 -7.56 0.75 22.09
C LYS A 126 -8.25 2.12 22.27
N SER A 127 -7.50 3.18 22.54
CA SER A 127 -8.03 4.54 22.65
C SER A 127 -8.23 5.25 21.31
N PHE A 128 -7.67 4.74 20.21
CA PHE A 128 -7.74 5.33 18.87
C PHE A 128 -8.99 4.87 18.12
N THR A 129 -10.16 5.26 18.62
CA THR A 129 -11.46 4.89 18.04
C THR A 129 -11.59 5.25 16.56
N GLU A 130 -11.02 6.38 16.14
CA GLU A 130 -11.01 6.82 14.73
C GLU A 130 -10.25 5.83 13.81
N VAL A 131 -9.15 5.25 14.30
CA VAL A 131 -8.36 4.28 13.53
C VAL A 131 -9.15 2.99 13.33
N TYR A 132 -9.74 2.47 14.41
CA TYR A 132 -10.57 1.27 14.34
C TYR A 132 -11.77 1.48 13.42
N LYS A 133 -12.47 2.61 13.56
CA LYS A 133 -13.61 2.95 12.69
C LYS A 133 -13.20 3.03 11.22
N TYR A 134 -12.10 3.71 10.93
CA TYR A 134 -11.60 3.79 9.54
C TYR A 134 -11.27 2.41 8.96
N ILE A 135 -10.53 1.59 9.71
CA ILE A 135 -10.15 0.25 9.24
C ILE A 135 -11.37 -0.65 9.06
N ASP A 136 -12.34 -0.58 9.96
CA ASP A 136 -13.58 -1.33 9.89
C ASP A 136 -14.46 -0.89 8.70
N GLU A 137 -14.60 0.41 8.48
CA GLU A 137 -15.28 0.94 7.30
C GLU A 137 -14.59 0.49 6.01
N GLN A 138 -13.25 0.51 5.97
CA GLN A 138 -12.51 0.09 4.79
C GLN A 138 -12.56 -1.43 4.57
N ILE A 139 -12.51 -2.26 5.62
CA ILE A 139 -12.58 -3.73 5.47
C ILE A 139 -13.93 -4.16 4.92
N HIS A 140 -15.02 -3.49 5.31
CA HIS A 140 -16.36 -3.75 4.79
C HIS A 140 -16.52 -3.43 3.30
N LEU A 141 -15.65 -2.59 2.74
CA LEU A 141 -15.62 -2.30 1.30
C LEU A 141 -14.83 -3.34 0.51
N ILE A 142 -14.09 -4.23 1.17
CA ILE A 142 -13.31 -5.30 0.55
C ILE A 142 -14.18 -6.55 0.51
N ASP A 143 -14.39 -7.11 -0.68
CA ASP A 143 -15.14 -8.35 -0.83
C ASP A 143 -14.23 -9.54 -0.54
N GLU A 144 -14.44 -10.17 0.61
CA GLU A 144 -13.65 -11.31 1.08
C GLU A 144 -13.62 -12.48 0.07
N LYS A 145 -14.67 -12.68 -0.73
CA LYS A 145 -14.70 -13.76 -1.73
C LYS A 145 -13.91 -13.40 -2.98
N LEU A 146 -13.95 -12.13 -3.39
CA LEU A 146 -13.21 -11.66 -4.56
C LEU A 146 -11.71 -11.54 -4.25
N ASP A 147 -11.40 -11.10 -3.03
CA ASP A 147 -10.06 -10.78 -2.56
C ASP A 147 -9.48 -11.86 -1.61
N GLU A 148 -10.03 -13.09 -1.63
CA GLU A 148 -9.68 -14.20 -0.72
C GLU A 148 -8.15 -14.44 -0.65
N LYS A 149 -7.47 -14.34 -1.79
CA LYS A 149 -6.01 -14.50 -1.86
C LYS A 149 -5.27 -13.47 -1.01
N LEU A 150 -5.74 -12.22 -0.98
CA LEU A 150 -5.15 -11.17 -0.16
C LEU A 150 -5.37 -11.45 1.33
N PHE A 151 -6.55 -11.97 1.71
CA PHE A 151 -6.81 -12.37 3.10
C PHE A 151 -5.89 -13.51 3.55
N ILE A 152 -5.75 -14.55 2.73
CA ILE A 152 -4.86 -15.69 3.02
C ILE A 152 -3.40 -15.22 3.13
N GLU A 153 -2.95 -14.38 2.19
CA GLU A 153 -1.59 -13.85 2.20
C GLU A 153 -1.34 -12.95 3.42
N ALA A 154 -2.28 -12.06 3.75
CA ALA A 154 -2.17 -11.19 4.92
C ALA A 154 -2.13 -11.99 6.22
N GLN A 155 -3.00 -12.99 6.36
CA GLN A 155 -3.02 -13.87 7.52
C GLN A 155 -1.69 -14.61 7.66
N LYS A 156 -1.19 -15.18 6.56
CA LYS A 156 0.11 -15.85 6.53
C LYS A 156 1.24 -14.91 6.93
N ASN A 157 1.28 -13.69 6.37
CA ASN A 157 2.33 -12.71 6.65
C ASN A 157 2.36 -12.32 8.13
N ILE A 158 1.19 -12.12 8.75
CA ILE A 158 1.07 -11.81 10.17
C ILE A 158 1.49 -13.02 11.02
N GLU A 159 0.99 -14.22 10.72
CA GLU A 159 1.31 -15.44 11.47
C GLU A 159 2.80 -15.80 11.39
N GLU A 160 3.40 -15.76 10.19
CA GLU A 160 4.83 -16.03 10.00
C GLU A 160 5.70 -15.00 10.73
N PHE A 161 5.33 -13.72 10.68
CA PHE A 161 6.06 -12.67 11.38
C PHE A 161 6.05 -12.90 12.89
N TYR A 162 4.87 -13.16 13.47
CA TYR A 162 4.76 -13.43 14.90
C TYR A 162 5.45 -14.76 15.27
N ALA A 163 5.37 -15.79 14.44
CA ALA A 163 6.06 -17.06 14.68
C ALA A 163 7.60 -16.90 14.68
N ASP A 164 8.19 -16.13 13.75
CA ASP A 164 9.64 -15.87 13.74
C ASP A 164 10.08 -15.03 14.94
N LYS A 165 9.30 -14.00 15.31
CA LYS A 165 9.63 -13.16 16.45
C LYS A 165 9.46 -13.86 17.79
N MET A 166 8.46 -14.75 17.91
CA MET A 166 8.18 -15.50 19.14
C MET A 166 9.07 -16.74 19.32
N LYS A 167 9.61 -17.33 18.24
CA LYS A 167 10.54 -18.49 18.33
C LYS A 167 11.97 -18.14 18.71
N ARG A 168 12.37 -16.86 18.68
CA ARG A 168 13.76 -16.43 18.99
C ARG A 168 14.04 -16.27 20.50
N HIS A 169 13.22 -16.86 21.37
CA HIS A 169 13.43 -16.90 22.81
C HIS A 169 13.50 -18.32 23.34
#